data_AF-A0AAP2D6H5-F1
#
_entry.id   AF-A0AAP2D6H5-F1
#
_cell.length_a   1.000
_cell.length_b   1.000
_cell.length_c   1.000
_cell.angle_alpha   90.00
_cell.angle_beta   90.00
_cell.angle_gamma   90.00
#
_symmetry.space_group_name_H-M   'P 1'
#
loop_
_entity.id
_entity.type
_entity.pdbx_description
1 polymer ?
#
loop_
_entity_poly.entity_id
_entity_poly.type
_entity_poly.pdbx_seq_one_letter_code
_entity_poly.pdbx_strand_id
1 'polypeptide(L)'
;MPASFLGPPSAVDYNAAGSAGSNKGPGNPDYLVVVQARIDTFLVHNPGVTKEQIPADLVTASGSGLAPHISPQAARVQIARIAHVRGVTPQALETLVNTYTEAPLLGLFGPARVHVLRLNIALDQINP
;
A
#
# COMPACT_ATOMS: atom_id res chain seq x y z
N MET A 1 -14.70 0.44 6.43
CA MET A 1 -13.57 0.46 5.47
C MET A 1 -12.41 1.19 6.10
N PRO A 2 -11.15 0.79 5.86
CA PRO A 2 -10.00 1.54 6.38
C PRO A 2 -10.05 3.00 5.89
N ALA A 3 -9.66 3.95 6.75
CA ALA A 3 -9.63 5.38 6.42
C ALA A 3 -8.24 5.87 5.96
N SER A 4 -7.21 5.02 6.06
CA SER A 4 -5.82 5.39 5.77
C SER A 4 -5.28 4.61 4.55
N PHE A 5 -4.11 5.03 4.06
CA PHE A 5 -3.35 4.28 3.07
C PHE A 5 -2.75 3.04 3.73
N LEU A 6 -2.96 1.89 3.08
CA LEU A 6 -2.41 0.60 3.47
C LEU A 6 -1.03 0.42 2.84
N GLY A 7 -0.10 -0.10 3.63
CA GLY A 7 1.23 -0.52 3.18
C GLY A 7 1.26 -1.98 2.69
N PRO A 8 2.45 -2.48 2.34
CA PRO A 8 2.60 -3.88 1.96
C PRO A 8 2.31 -4.80 3.15
N PRO A 9 1.76 -6.00 2.93
CA PRO A 9 1.65 -6.98 4.00
C PRO A 9 3.00 -7.25 4.70
N SER A 10 2.94 -7.46 6.01
CA SER A 10 4.10 -7.84 6.81
C SER A 10 4.04 -9.33 7.15
N ALA A 11 5.20 -10.00 7.15
CA ALA A 11 5.31 -11.36 7.67
C ALA A 11 5.56 -11.40 9.19
N VAL A 12 5.79 -10.23 9.80
CA VAL A 12 6.13 -10.04 11.21
C VAL A 12 5.23 -9.01 11.89
N ASP A 13 4.09 -8.68 11.27
CA ASP A 13 3.13 -7.69 11.75
C ASP A 13 3.75 -6.34 12.11
N TYR A 14 4.73 -5.92 11.33
CA TYR A 14 5.53 -4.70 11.56
C TYR A 14 6.27 -4.67 12.92
N ASN A 15 6.50 -5.83 13.55
CA ASN A 15 7.23 -5.94 14.79
C ASN A 15 8.74 -5.66 14.58
N ALA A 16 9.19 -4.50 15.05
CA ALA A 16 10.58 -4.07 14.91
C ALA A 16 11.59 -4.96 15.65
N ALA A 17 11.16 -5.78 16.61
CA ALA A 17 12.03 -6.72 17.31
C ALA A 17 12.42 -7.96 16.46
N GLY A 18 11.73 -8.19 15.33
CA GLY A 18 12.01 -9.32 14.44
C GLY A 18 11.80 -8.93 12.98
N SER A 19 12.89 -8.65 12.25
CA SER A 19 12.86 -8.42 10.80
C SER A 19 12.90 -9.76 10.06
N ALA A 20 11.85 -10.09 9.29
CA ALA A 20 11.80 -11.29 8.46
C ALA A 20 10.78 -11.18 7.31
N GLY A 21 11.02 -11.96 6.25
CA GLY A 21 10.09 -12.17 5.15
C GLY A 21 9.29 -13.47 5.30
N SER A 22 8.33 -13.71 4.41
CA SER A 22 7.51 -14.93 4.44
C SER A 22 8.31 -16.19 4.09
N ASN A 23 9.42 -16.07 3.36
CA ASN A 23 10.27 -17.16 2.88
C ASN A 23 9.53 -18.28 2.13
N LYS A 24 8.37 -17.96 1.53
CA LYS A 24 7.59 -18.89 0.70
C LYS A 24 7.97 -18.75 -0.78
N GLY A 25 8.13 -19.87 -1.47
CA GLY A 25 8.35 -19.88 -2.92
C GLY A 25 7.08 -19.48 -3.70
N PRO A 26 7.23 -19.03 -4.97
CA PRO A 26 6.12 -18.52 -5.77
C PRO A 26 5.03 -19.56 -6.08
N GLY A 27 5.38 -20.85 -6.10
CA GLY A 27 4.43 -21.96 -6.31
C GLY A 27 3.92 -22.61 -5.02
N ASN A 28 4.22 -22.05 -3.84
CA ASN A 28 3.78 -22.62 -2.58
C ASN A 28 2.26 -22.47 -2.42
N PRO A 29 1.50 -23.56 -2.22
CA PRO A 29 0.03 -23.50 -2.17
C PRO A 29 -0.50 -22.63 -1.03
N ASP A 30 0.11 -22.70 0.17
CA ASP A 30 -0.30 -21.88 1.30
C ASP A 30 -0.13 -20.38 1.00
N TYR A 31 0.96 -20.01 0.33
CA TYR A 31 1.22 -18.63 -0.04
C TYR A 31 0.22 -18.12 -1.07
N LEU A 32 -0.16 -18.94 -2.05
CA LEU A 32 -1.17 -18.58 -3.04
C LEU A 32 -2.55 -18.34 -2.38
N VAL A 33 -2.92 -19.17 -1.39
CA VAL A 33 -4.14 -18.96 -0.59
C VAL A 33 -4.08 -17.63 0.17
N VAL A 34 -2.95 -17.32 0.81
CA VAL A 34 -2.77 -16.05 1.54
C VAL A 34 -2.86 -14.85 0.61
N VAL A 35 -2.22 -14.90 -0.57
CA VAL A 35 -2.28 -13.81 -1.56
C VAL A 35 -3.71 -13.63 -2.08
N GLN A 36 -4.42 -14.72 -2.36
CA GLN A 36 -5.81 -14.64 -2.82
C GLN A 36 -6.72 -14.03 -1.73
N ALA A 37 -6.58 -14.43 -0.47
CA ALA A 37 -7.33 -13.83 0.64
C ALA A 37 -7.07 -12.32 0.80
N ARG A 38 -5.83 -11.87 0.57
CA ARG A 38 -5.47 -10.44 0.58
C ARG A 38 -6.11 -9.69 -0.58
N ILE A 39 -6.12 -10.28 -1.77
CA ILE A 39 -6.82 -9.73 -2.95
C ILE A 39 -8.30 -9.58 -2.64
N ASP A 40 -8.95 -10.62 -2.12
CA ASP A 40 -10.38 -10.62 -1.83
C ASP A 40 -10.72 -9.54 -0.78
N THR A 41 -9.93 -9.47 0.29
CA THR A 41 -10.08 -8.43 1.33
C THR A 41 -9.89 -7.02 0.76
N PHE A 42 -8.90 -6.83 -0.11
CA PHE A 42 -8.64 -5.55 -0.75
C PHE A 42 -9.83 -5.10 -1.62
N LEU A 43 -10.39 -6.01 -2.42
CA LEU A 43 -11.54 -5.72 -3.29
C LEU A 43 -12.80 -5.36 -2.50
N VAL A 44 -13.05 -6.05 -1.37
CA VAL A 44 -14.17 -5.72 -0.46
C VAL A 44 -14.08 -4.29 0.07
N HIS A 45 -12.87 -3.81 0.35
CA HIS A 45 -12.67 -2.46 0.87
C HIS A 45 -12.61 -1.39 -0.22
N ASN A 46 -12.27 -1.73 -1.46
CA ASN A 46 -12.14 -0.76 -2.55
C ASN A 46 -13.13 -1.08 -3.68
N PRO A 47 -14.45 -0.80 -3.48
CA PRO A 47 -15.44 -1.02 -4.54
C PRO A 47 -15.08 -0.27 -5.82
N GLY A 48 -15.27 -0.93 -6.96
CA GLY A 48 -14.94 -0.39 -8.28
C GLY A 48 -13.50 -0.64 -8.75
N VAL A 49 -12.63 -1.17 -7.88
CA VAL A 49 -11.31 -1.66 -8.28
C VAL A 49 -11.45 -3.10 -8.78
N THR A 50 -10.77 -3.45 -9.87
CA THR A 50 -10.67 -4.84 -10.38
C THR A 50 -9.36 -5.49 -9.94
N LYS A 51 -9.30 -6.83 -9.98
CA LYS A 51 -8.10 -7.59 -9.56
C LYS A 51 -6.84 -7.16 -10.33
N GLU A 52 -6.97 -6.85 -11.61
CA GLU A 52 -5.87 -6.47 -12.50
C GLU A 52 -5.29 -5.09 -12.16
N GLN A 53 -6.06 -4.27 -11.45
CA GLN A 53 -5.63 -2.94 -11.02
C GLN A 53 -4.87 -2.96 -9.69
N ILE A 54 -4.87 -4.08 -8.96
CA ILE A 54 -4.21 -4.20 -7.65
C ILE A 54 -2.70 -4.35 -7.85
N PRO A 55 -1.89 -3.38 -7.40
CA PRO A 55 -0.44 -3.50 -7.50
C PRO A 55 0.09 -4.60 -6.57
N ALA A 56 1.13 -5.30 -7.01
CA ALA A 56 1.64 -6.49 -6.33
C ALA A 56 2.17 -6.20 -4.90
N ASP A 57 2.68 -4.99 -4.66
CA ASP A 57 3.16 -4.54 -3.36
C ASP A 57 2.05 -4.48 -2.29
N LEU A 58 0.77 -4.37 -2.66
CA LEU A 58 -0.35 -4.40 -1.71
C LEU A 58 -0.77 -5.80 -1.26
N VAL A 59 -0.32 -6.86 -1.94
CA VAL A 59 -0.77 -8.25 -1.68
C VAL A 59 0.38 -9.21 -1.39
N THR A 60 1.60 -8.84 -1.74
CA THR A 60 2.83 -9.61 -1.46
C THR A 60 3.57 -9.05 -0.25
N ALA A 61 4.08 -9.93 0.61
CA ALA A 61 4.79 -9.49 1.80
C ALA A 61 6.20 -9.01 1.47
N SER A 62 6.67 -7.97 2.16
CA SER A 62 8.03 -7.47 1.97
C SER A 62 9.09 -8.39 2.57
N GLY A 63 10.32 -8.36 2.02
CA GLY A 63 11.42 -9.22 2.45
C GLY A 63 11.90 -8.98 3.89
N SER A 64 11.78 -7.75 4.40
CA SER A 64 12.08 -7.44 5.81
C SER A 64 10.88 -7.56 6.73
N GLY A 65 9.67 -7.58 6.16
CA GLY A 65 8.43 -7.42 6.93
C GLY A 65 8.23 -6.00 7.50
N LEU A 66 9.14 -5.06 7.23
CA LEU A 66 9.14 -3.71 7.78
C LEU A 66 9.16 -2.63 6.69
N ALA A 67 8.81 -2.98 5.45
CA ALA A 67 8.85 -2.03 4.33
C ALA A 67 7.92 -0.82 4.58
N PRO A 68 8.47 0.41 4.59
CA PRO A 68 7.68 1.62 4.83
C PRO A 68 7.12 2.23 3.53
N HIS A 69 7.48 1.66 2.38
CA HIS A 69 7.18 2.22 1.07
C HIS A 69 6.22 1.36 0.27
N ILE A 70 5.39 2.02 -0.53
CA ILE A 70 4.61 1.45 -1.63
C ILE A 70 4.90 2.22 -2.92
N SER A 71 4.51 1.67 -4.06
CA SER A 71 4.52 2.37 -5.34
C SER A 71 3.49 3.50 -5.38
N PRO A 72 3.68 4.54 -6.21
CA PRO A 72 2.66 5.57 -6.42
C PRO A 72 1.32 5.01 -6.93
N GLN A 73 1.36 3.96 -7.76
CA GLN A 73 0.15 3.28 -8.22
C GLN A 73 -0.62 2.62 -7.06
N ALA A 74 0.09 2.00 -6.13
CA ALA A 74 -0.49 1.40 -4.93
C ALA A 74 -1.13 2.43 -4.00
N ALA A 75 -0.59 3.65 -3.93
CA ALA A 75 -1.25 4.74 -3.22
C ALA A 75 -2.52 5.19 -3.96
N ARG A 76 -2.44 5.40 -5.29
CA ARG A 76 -3.55 5.93 -6.09
C ARG A 76 -4.77 5.01 -6.14
N VAL A 77 -4.59 3.69 -6.24
CA VAL A 77 -5.71 2.74 -6.28
C VAL A 77 -6.58 2.77 -5.00
N GLN A 78 -6.06 3.34 -3.91
CA GLN A 78 -6.75 3.47 -2.62
C GLN A 78 -7.51 4.80 -2.46
N ILE A 79 -7.31 5.77 -3.36
CA ILE A 79 -7.83 7.14 -3.24
C ILE A 79 -9.35 7.17 -3.16
N ALA A 80 -10.05 6.42 -4.02
CA ALA A 80 -11.51 6.43 -4.06
C ALA A 80 -12.12 6.01 -2.71
N ARG A 81 -11.60 4.94 -2.11
CA ARG A 81 -12.01 4.48 -0.78
C ARG A 81 -11.74 5.55 0.28
N ILE A 82 -10.53 6.11 0.32
CA ILE A 82 -10.14 7.07 1.36
C ILE A 82 -10.94 8.38 1.23
N ALA A 83 -11.11 8.89 0.01
CA ALA A 83 -11.92 10.05 -0.30
C ALA A 83 -13.34 9.90 0.24
N HIS A 84 -13.96 8.73 -0.03
CA HIS A 84 -15.30 8.42 0.44
C HIS A 84 -15.40 8.35 1.97
N VAL A 85 -14.47 7.65 2.62
CA VAL A 85 -14.50 7.45 4.08
C VAL A 85 -14.20 8.74 4.85
N ARG A 86 -13.28 9.57 4.36
CA ARG A 86 -12.85 10.80 5.03
C ARG A 86 -13.56 12.07 4.57
N GLY A 87 -14.43 11.99 3.55
CA GLY A 87 -15.08 13.18 2.99
C GLY A 87 -14.10 14.18 2.34
N VAL A 88 -12.96 13.69 1.84
CA VAL A 88 -11.92 14.50 1.17
C VAL A 88 -12.04 14.32 -0.34
N THR A 89 -11.77 15.37 -1.13
CA THR A 89 -11.84 15.26 -2.58
C THR A 89 -10.75 14.33 -3.14
N PRO A 90 -11.05 13.50 -4.15
CA PRO A 90 -10.03 12.67 -4.80
C PRO A 90 -8.82 13.48 -5.31
N GLN A 91 -9.04 14.70 -5.80
CA GLN A 91 -8.00 15.59 -6.30
C GLN A 91 -7.03 16.04 -5.19
N ALA A 92 -7.53 16.31 -3.99
CA ALA A 92 -6.67 16.64 -2.85
C ALA A 92 -5.80 15.44 -2.47
N LEU A 93 -6.34 14.22 -2.51
CA LEU A 93 -5.58 13.00 -2.26
C LEU A 93 -4.56 12.69 -3.36
N GLU A 94 -4.91 12.90 -4.64
CA GLU A 94 -3.95 12.79 -5.76
C GLU A 94 -2.79 13.76 -5.58
N THR A 95 -3.09 15.00 -5.19
CA THR A 95 -2.08 16.03 -4.91
C THR A 95 -1.18 15.59 -3.76
N LEU A 96 -1.78 15.09 -2.67
CA LEU A 96 -1.05 14.58 -1.52
C LEU A 96 -0.12 13.42 -1.91
N VAL A 97 -0.61 12.43 -2.67
CA VAL A 97 0.21 11.32 -3.15
C VAL A 97 1.37 11.80 -4.01
N ASN A 98 1.13 12.76 -4.91
CA ASN A 98 2.18 13.33 -5.75
C ASN A 98 3.24 14.08 -4.93
N THR A 99 2.82 14.88 -3.93
CA THR A 99 3.73 15.60 -3.02
C THR A 99 4.63 14.67 -2.22
N TYR A 100 4.10 13.52 -1.79
CA TYR A 100 4.83 12.53 -0.98
C TYR A 100 5.45 11.40 -1.82
N THR A 101 5.43 11.52 -3.16
CA THR A 101 6.14 10.60 -4.05
C THR A 101 7.60 11.01 -4.16
N GLU A 102 8.49 10.13 -3.71
CA GLU A 102 9.93 10.23 -3.89
C GLU A 102 10.31 9.67 -5.27
N ALA A 103 10.95 10.50 -6.10
CA ALA A 103 11.47 10.07 -7.39
C ALA A 103 12.74 9.20 -7.22
N PRO A 104 13.07 8.35 -8.20
CA PRO A 104 14.34 7.63 -8.22
C PRO A 104 15.52 8.58 -8.10
N LEU A 105 16.56 8.18 -7.39
CA LEU A 105 17.77 8.99 -7.28
C LEU A 105 18.40 9.16 -8.68
N LEU A 106 18.55 10.42 -9.11
CA LEU A 106 19.00 10.80 -10.46
C LEU A 106 18.19 10.18 -11.61
N GLY A 107 16.96 9.70 -11.35
CA GLY A 107 16.16 8.99 -12.35
C GLY A 107 16.65 7.56 -12.67
N LEU A 108 17.68 7.06 -11.97
CA LEU A 108 18.36 5.81 -12.33
C LEU A 108 18.29 4.74 -11.23
N PHE A 109 18.24 5.12 -9.96
CA PHE A 109 18.34 4.15 -8.86
C PHE A 109 16.98 3.89 -8.19
N GLY A 110 16.39 2.76 -8.54
CA GLY A 110 15.16 2.24 -7.96
C GLY A 110 13.88 2.84 -8.56
N PRO A 111 12.70 2.33 -8.17
CA PRO A 111 11.42 2.89 -8.59
C PRO A 111 11.04 4.13 -7.76
N ALA A 112 10.11 4.93 -8.29
CA ALA A 112 9.42 5.93 -7.49
C ALA A 112 8.65 5.26 -6.34
N ARG A 113 8.61 5.91 -5.18
CA ARG A 113 8.07 5.31 -3.96
C ARG A 113 7.36 6.33 -3.08
N VAL A 114 6.45 5.86 -2.25
CA VAL A 114 5.66 6.69 -1.33
C VAL A 114 5.80 6.13 0.08
N HIS A 115 6.23 6.95 1.03
CA HIS A 115 6.39 6.53 2.42
C HIS A 115 5.03 6.56 3.15
N VAL A 116 4.49 5.40 3.47
CA VAL A 116 3.09 5.24 3.94
C VAL A 116 2.82 5.98 5.25
N LEU A 117 3.73 5.89 6.23
CA LEU A 117 3.56 6.59 7.51
C LEU A 117 3.51 8.12 7.32
N ARG A 118 4.45 8.69 6.57
CA ARG A 118 4.51 10.14 6.30
C ARG A 118 3.26 10.61 5.55
N LEU A 119 2.81 9.82 4.57
CA LEU A 119 1.59 10.08 3.82
C LEU A 119 0.35 10.09 4.73
N ASN A 120 0.23 9.11 5.64
CA ASN A 120 -0.90 9.02 6.57
C ASN A 120 -0.90 10.16 7.61
N ILE A 121 0.27 10.55 8.13
CA ILE A 121 0.38 11.73 9.01
C ILE A 121 -0.11 12.99 8.28
N ALA A 122 0.26 13.15 7.01
CA ALA A 122 -0.18 14.30 6.22
C ALA A 122 -1.67 14.24 5.85
N LEU A 123 -2.22 13.04 5.64
CA LEU A 123 -3.65 12.81 5.45
C LEU A 123 -4.44 13.28 6.67
N ASP A 124 -3.97 12.96 7.88
CA ASP A 124 -4.60 13.37 9.14
C ASP A 124 -4.57 14.90 9.35
N GLN A 125 -3.64 15.61 8.72
CA GLN A 125 -3.60 17.08 8.76
C GLN A 125 -4.62 17.75 7.81
N ILE A 126 -5.03 17.06 6.74
CA ILE A 126 -6.05 17.57 5.81
C ILE A 126 -7.44 17.43 6.43
N ASN A 127 -7.71 16.31 7.10
CA ASN A 127 -8.94 16.09 7.83
C ASN A 127 -8.68 15.08 8.97
N PRO A 128 -8.61 15.54 10.23
CA PRO A 128 -8.32 14.70 11.39
C PRO A 128 -9.47 13.74 11.74
#